data_AF-A0A8R7UI29-F1
#
_entry.id   AF-A0A8R7UI29-F1
#
_cell.length_a   1.000
_cell.length_b   1.000
_cell.length_c   1.000
_cell.angle_alpha   90.00
_cell.angle_beta   90.00
_cell.angle_gamma   90.00
#
_symmetry.space_group_name_H-M   'P 1'
#
loop_
_entity.id
_entity.type
_entity.pdbx_description
1 polymer ?
#
loop_
_entity_poly.entity_id
_entity_poly.type
_entity_poly.pdbx_seq_one_letter_code
_entity_poly.pdbx_strand_id
1 'polypeptide(L)'
;MEFQLLESHGELFRVSFGQQFFIDEVLHVGVQRLDVAEMAWVKVHTLGDRAFLVNSRYFGASLSAEEAGLKRNCVYFLRHGDKGFYVYNMERGTTTLHNPGRHLQDDVAAEILL
;
A
#
# COMPACT_ATOMS: atom_id res chain seq x y z
N MET A 1 10.64 -7.15 -8.59
CA MET A 1 9.60 -6.09 -8.47
C MET A 1 8.39 -6.74 -7.84
N GLU A 2 8.18 -6.50 -6.55
CA GLU A 2 7.04 -7.05 -5.80
C GLU A 2 5.79 -6.19 -6.07
N PHE A 3 4.64 -6.85 -6.20
CA PHE A 3 3.35 -6.17 -6.34
C PHE A 3 2.27 -6.95 -5.60
N GLN A 4 1.24 -6.23 -5.17
CA GLN A 4 0.05 -6.79 -4.54
C GLN A 4 -1.16 -6.56 -5.42
N LEU A 5 -1.98 -7.61 -5.57
CA LEU A 5 -3.26 -7.55 -6.27
C LEU A 5 -4.37 -7.45 -5.23
N LEU A 6 -5.36 -6.61 -5.49
CA LEU A 6 -6.55 -6.51 -4.65
C LEU A 6 -7.77 -6.08 -5.45
N GLU A 7 -8.93 -6.51 -5.00
CA GLU A 7 -10.22 -6.11 -5.54
C GLU A 7 -10.71 -4.84 -4.83
N SER A 8 -11.38 -3.96 -5.58
CA SER A 8 -12.08 -2.80 -5.04
C SER A 8 -13.24 -2.41 -5.95
N HIS A 9 -14.47 -2.49 -5.45
CA HIS A 9 -15.70 -2.11 -6.16
C HIS A 9 -15.92 -2.80 -7.52
N GLY A 10 -15.59 -4.09 -7.59
CA GLY A 10 -15.70 -4.93 -8.79
C GLY A 10 -14.53 -4.78 -9.76
N GLU A 11 -13.53 -3.94 -9.45
CA GLU A 11 -12.37 -3.71 -10.28
C GLU A 11 -11.11 -4.33 -9.65
N LEU A 12 -10.21 -4.84 -10.49
CA LEU A 12 -8.94 -5.40 -10.04
C LEU A 12 -7.83 -4.36 -10.10
N PHE A 13 -7.14 -4.18 -8.98
CA PHE A 13 -6.01 -3.26 -8.84
C PHE A 13 -4.71 -4.00 -8.59
N ARG A 14 -3.62 -3.36 -9.03
CA ARG A 14 -2.24 -3.73 -8.76
C ARG A 14 -1.52 -2.57 -8.08
N VAL A 15 -0.96 -2.84 -6.92
CA VAL A 15 -0.07 -1.92 -6.20
C VAL A 15 1.35 -2.41 -6.34
N SER A 16 2.25 -1.57 -6.85
CA SER A 16 3.65 -1.90 -7.08
C SER A 16 4.57 -0.96 -6.33
N PHE A 17 5.69 -1.52 -5.87
CA PHE A 17 6.67 -0.85 -5.04
C PHE A 17 7.98 -0.70 -5.82
N GLY A 18 8.32 0.53 -6.19
CA GLY A 18 9.58 0.86 -6.87
C GLY A 18 10.67 1.27 -5.89
N GLN A 19 11.85 0.67 -6.01
CA GLN A 19 13.06 1.14 -5.32
C GLN A 19 13.67 2.29 -6.14
N GLN A 20 13.81 3.48 -5.55
CA GLN A 20 14.69 4.50 -6.12
C GLN A 20 16.11 4.20 -5.63
N PHE A 21 16.99 3.80 -6.54
CA PHE A 21 18.29 3.17 -6.24
C PHE A 21 19.34 4.06 -5.55
N PHE A 22 19.05 5.30 -5.14
CA PHE A 22 20.09 6.23 -4.70
C PHE A 22 19.78 7.14 -3.50
N ILE A 23 18.61 7.03 -2.87
CA ILE A 23 18.27 7.86 -1.72
C ILE A 23 17.50 7.00 -0.72
N ASP A 24 17.86 7.07 0.56
CA ASP A 24 17.22 6.41 1.71
C ASP A 24 15.73 6.79 1.92
N GLU A 25 15.08 7.43 0.94
CA GLU A 25 13.74 7.99 1.07
C GLU A 25 12.83 7.67 -0.13
N VAL A 26 11.60 7.33 0.26
CA VAL A 26 10.36 7.19 -0.51
C VAL A 26 10.36 6.11 -1.58
N LEU A 27 9.77 4.98 -1.18
CA LEU A 27 9.24 3.98 -2.10
C LEU A 27 8.24 4.64 -3.07
N HIS A 28 8.51 4.55 -4.38
CA HIS A 28 7.51 4.95 -5.36
C HIS A 28 6.38 3.92 -5.33
N VAL A 29 5.19 4.34 -4.92
CA VAL A 29 4.00 3.48 -4.92
C VAL A 29 3.21 3.75 -6.20
N GLY A 30 3.23 2.78 -7.10
CA GLY A 30 2.42 2.77 -8.30
C GLY A 30 1.11 2.03 -8.05
N VAL A 31 -0.02 2.63 -8.42
CA VAL A 31 -1.32 1.97 -8.40
C VAL A 31 -1.88 1.93 -9.81
N GLN A 32 -2.29 0.74 -10.24
CA GLN A 32 -2.82 0.48 -11.57
C GLN A 32 -4.13 -0.28 -11.45
N ARG A 33 -5.07 0.01 -12.34
CA ARG A 33 -6.31 -0.77 -12.53
C ARG A 33 -6.15 -1.66 -13.76
N LEU A 34 -6.67 -2.89 -13.71
CA LEU A 34 -6.79 -3.72 -14.90
C LEU A 34 -7.89 -3.16 -15.80
N ASP A 35 -7.53 -2.76 -17.01
CA ASP A 35 -8.47 -2.61 -18.11
C ASP A 35 -8.74 -3.99 -18.70
N VAL A 36 -9.96 -4.50 -18.50
CA VAL A 36 -10.35 -5.84 -18.94
C VAL A 36 -10.56 -5.92 -20.45
N ALA A 37 -10.94 -4.82 -21.10
CA ALA A 37 -11.15 -4.80 -22.55
C ALA A 37 -9.80 -4.96 -23.28
N GLU A 38 -8.79 -4.25 -22.80
CA GLU A 38 -7.44 -4.25 -23.38
C GLU A 38 -6.49 -5.25 -22.71
N MET A 39 -6.93 -5.93 -21.64
CA MET A 39 -6.13 -6.81 -20.78
C MET A 39 -4.81 -6.16 -20.33
N ALA A 40 -4.87 -4.88 -19.97
CA ALA A 40 -3.71 -4.03 -19.71
C ALA A 40 -3.79 -3.31 -18.37
N TRP A 41 -2.64 -3.09 -17.72
CA TRP A 41 -2.55 -2.34 -16.46
C TRP A 41 -2.44 -0.83 -16.72
N VAL A 42 -3.45 -0.08 -16.32
CA VAL A 42 -3.53 1.38 -16.52
C VAL A 42 -3.28 2.11 -15.20
N LYS A 43 -2.36 3.07 -15.19
CA LYS A 43 -2.08 3.87 -13.98
C LYS A 43 -3.31 4.68 -13.58
N VAL A 44 -3.62 4.66 -12.28
CA VAL A 44 -4.67 5.51 -11.69
C VAL A 44 -4.06 6.57 -10.78
N HIS A 45 -4.74 7.72 -10.70
CA HIS A 45 -4.29 8.87 -9.91
C HIS A 45 -5.13 9.10 -8.66
N THR A 46 -6.29 8.45 -8.56
CA THR A 46 -7.18 8.56 -7.42
C THR A 46 -7.86 7.24 -7.13
N LEU A 47 -8.06 6.96 -5.84
CA LEU A 47 -8.90 5.89 -5.31
C LEU A 47 -10.27 6.41 -4.85
N GLY A 48 -10.54 7.71 -5.03
CA GLY A 48 -11.73 8.36 -4.47
C GLY A 48 -11.73 8.30 -2.94
N ASP A 49 -12.85 7.86 -2.35
CA ASP A 49 -12.97 7.62 -0.91
C ASP A 49 -12.21 6.36 -0.43
N ARG A 50 -11.56 5.60 -1.31
CA ARG A 50 -10.93 4.34 -0.88
C ARG A 50 -9.56 4.55 -0.26
N ALA A 51 -9.25 3.68 0.69
CA ALA A 51 -7.91 3.46 1.22
C ALA A 51 -7.51 2.01 0.94
N PHE A 52 -6.31 1.80 0.42
CA PHE A 52 -5.76 0.46 0.21
C PHE A 52 -4.81 0.10 1.34
N LEU A 53 -5.00 -1.07 1.95
CA LEU A 53 -4.11 -1.63 2.96
C LEU A 53 -3.39 -2.81 2.33
N VAL A 54 -2.07 -2.72 2.21
CA VAL A 54 -1.27 -3.74 1.55
C VAL A 54 -0.11 -4.16 2.44
N ASN A 55 0.02 -5.46 2.66
CA ASN A 55 1.26 -6.04 3.15
C ASN A 55 2.04 -6.50 1.92
N SER A 56 3.32 -6.11 1.81
CA SER A 56 4.12 -6.41 0.61
C SER A 56 4.18 -7.90 0.26
N ARG A 57 3.92 -8.81 1.20
CA ARG A 57 3.94 -10.27 0.97
C ARG A 57 2.61 -11.00 1.00
N TYR A 58 1.64 -10.57 1.81
CA TYR A 58 0.55 -11.47 2.21
C TYR A 58 -0.82 -11.11 1.65
N PHE A 59 -1.21 -9.84 1.72
CA PHE A 59 -2.58 -9.45 1.38
C PHE A 59 -2.67 -7.99 0.94
N GLY A 60 -3.71 -7.72 0.16
CA GLY A 60 -4.21 -6.38 -0.14
C GLY A 60 -5.70 -6.31 0.16
N ALA A 61 -6.13 -5.21 0.76
CA ALA A 61 -7.53 -4.94 1.08
C ALA A 61 -7.88 -3.51 0.67
N SER A 62 -9.13 -3.31 0.24
CA SER A 62 -9.71 -2.00 -0.02
C SER A 62 -10.76 -1.69 1.03
N LEU A 63 -10.73 -0.50 1.61
CA LEU A 63 -11.70 -0.02 2.60
C LEU A 63 -12.27 1.34 2.19
N SER A 64 -13.50 1.65 2.61
CA SER A 64 -13.96 3.05 2.62
C SER A 64 -13.13 3.79 3.66
N ALA A 65 -12.53 4.91 3.25
CA ALA A 65 -11.71 5.69 4.14
C ALA A 65 -12.57 6.41 5.16
N GLU A 66 -13.74 6.94 4.75
CA GLU A 66 -14.69 7.56 5.66
C GLU A 66 -15.13 6.59 6.76
N GLU A 67 -15.62 5.41 6.41
CA GLU A 67 -16.11 4.41 7.38
C GLU A 67 -15.00 3.92 8.31
N ALA A 68 -13.77 3.79 7.81
CA ALA A 68 -12.62 3.34 8.58
C ALA A 68 -11.89 4.46 9.34
N GLY A 69 -12.31 5.72 9.20
CA GLY A 69 -11.60 6.88 9.76
C GLY A 69 -10.18 7.06 9.20
N LEU A 70 -9.95 6.59 7.97
CA LEU A 70 -8.68 6.68 7.27
C LEU A 70 -8.62 7.92 6.37
N LYS A 71 -7.42 8.26 5.91
CA LYS A 71 -7.25 9.26 4.86
C LYS A 71 -7.63 8.63 3.53
N ARG A 72 -8.59 9.24 2.83
CA ARG A 72 -8.95 8.86 1.46
C ARG A 72 -7.75 8.96 0.52
N ASN A 73 -7.84 8.27 -0.61
CA ASN A 73 -6.83 8.30 -1.67
C ASN A 73 -5.40 8.01 -1.18
N CYS A 74 -5.28 7.06 -0.25
CA CYS A 74 -4.01 6.67 0.35
C CYS A 74 -3.78 5.16 0.24
N VAL A 75 -2.50 4.79 0.13
CA VAL A 75 -2.03 3.41 0.27
C VAL A 75 -1.28 3.28 1.58
N TYR A 76 -1.80 2.43 2.45
CA TYR A 76 -1.24 2.07 3.74
C TYR A 76 -0.47 0.76 3.59
N PHE A 77 0.79 0.73 4.01
CA PHE A 77 1.60 -0.47 3.79
C PHE A 77 2.64 -0.74 4.86
N LEU A 78 2.97 -2.03 4.97
CA LEU A 78 4.07 -2.56 5.75
C LEU A 78 5.12 -3.09 4.76
N ARG A 79 6.40 -2.81 5.04
CA ARG A 79 7.52 -3.35 4.27
C ARG A 79 8.05 -4.59 4.99
N HIS A 80 8.39 -5.62 4.23
CA HIS A 80 9.04 -6.79 4.79
C HIS A 80 10.37 -6.41 5.46
N GLY A 81 10.63 -6.96 6.65
CA GLY A 81 11.84 -6.71 7.43
C GLY A 81 11.85 -5.34 8.12
N ASP A 82 10.70 -4.67 8.24
CA ASP A 82 10.58 -3.32 8.78
C ASP A 82 9.28 -3.17 9.56
N LYS A 83 9.38 -2.65 10.79
CA LYS A 83 8.22 -2.38 11.66
C LYS A 83 7.46 -1.11 11.32
N GLY A 84 7.99 -0.29 10.41
CA GLY A 84 7.40 0.98 10.03
C GLY A 84 6.03 0.82 9.38
N PHE A 85 5.09 1.66 9.78
CA PHE A 85 3.79 1.78 9.11
C PHE A 85 3.81 2.97 8.15
N TYR A 86 3.66 2.70 6.86
CA TYR A 86 3.81 3.68 5.80
C TYR A 86 2.46 4.12 5.26
N VAL A 87 2.31 5.42 4.98
CA VAL A 87 1.13 5.99 4.35
C VAL A 87 1.55 6.79 3.14
N TYR A 88 1.29 6.26 1.96
CA TYR A 88 1.48 6.97 0.71
C TYR A 88 0.21 7.72 0.32
N ASN A 89 0.29 9.05 0.28
CA ASN A 89 -0.79 9.90 -0.19
C ASN A 89 -0.67 10.06 -1.72
N MET A 90 -1.67 9.57 -2.46
CA MET A 90 -1.63 9.58 -3.93
C MET A 90 -1.84 10.97 -4.52
N GLU A 91 -2.56 11.88 -3.84
CA GLU A 91 -2.75 13.26 -4.30
C GLU A 91 -1.42 14.04 -4.29
N ARG A 92 -0.60 13.84 -3.26
CA ARG A 92 0.67 14.55 -3.04
C ARG A 92 1.89 13.81 -3.57
N GLY A 93 1.79 12.50 -3.78
CA GLY A 93 2.92 11.65 -4.14
C GLY A 93 3.96 11.50 -3.03
N THR A 94 3.54 11.61 -1.76
CA THR A 94 4.44 11.60 -0.59
C THR A 94 4.14 10.42 0.33
N THR A 95 5.19 9.82 0.89
CA THR A 95 5.07 8.77 1.92
C THR A 95 5.36 9.34 3.30
N THR A 96 4.48 9.10 4.26
CA THR A 96 4.72 9.35 5.70
C THR A 96 5.03 8.04 6.40
N LEU A 97 6.04 8.02 7.26
CA LEU A 97 6.39 6.89 8.12
C LEU A 97 5.90 7.13 9.54
N HIS A 98 5.13 6.17 10.07
CA HIS A 98 4.81 6.05 11.49
C HIS A 98 5.66 4.93 12.09
N ASN A 99 6.72 5.30 12.82
CA ASN A 99 7.59 4.35 13.48
C ASN A 99 7.08 4.07 14.91
N PRO A 100 6.76 2.82 15.27
CA PRO A 100 6.28 2.45 16.61
C PRO A 100 7.36 2.58 17.70
N GLY A 101 8.59 2.93 17.34
CA GLY A 101 9.70 3.19 18.25
C GLY A 101 10.61 1.98 18.45
N ARG A 102 11.68 2.18 19.22
CA ARG A 102 12.73 1.18 19.45
C ARG A 102 12.29 -0.06 20.23
N HIS A 103 11.13 -0.02 20.87
CA HIS A 103 10.62 -1.10 21.71
C HIS A 103 9.98 -2.23 20.91
N LEU A 104 9.58 -1.97 19.67
CA LEU A 104 9.17 -2.99 18.72
C LEU A 104 10.37 -3.35 17.85
N GLN A 105 10.68 -4.64 17.70
CA GLN A 105 11.72 -5.10 16.78
C GLN A 105 11.19 -5.08 15.34
N ASP A 106 12.10 -5.01 14.38
CA ASP A 106 11.75 -5.15 12.97
C ASP A 106 11.34 -6.59 12.69
N ASP A 107 10.19 -6.77 12.04
CA ASP A 107 9.61 -8.03 11.54
C ASP A 107 9.94 -9.28 12.38
N VAL A 108 9.34 -9.38 13.57
CA VAL A 108 9.22 -10.66 14.28
C VAL A 108 7.93 -11.30 13.78
N ALA A 109 7.99 -12.49 13.18
CA ALA A 109 6.80 -13.24 12.82
C ALA A 109 5.84 -13.26 14.02
N ALA A 110 4.61 -12.77 13.83
CA ALA A 110 3.63 -12.77 14.91
C ALA A 110 3.37 -14.23 15.32
N GLU A 111 3.86 -14.63 16.49
CA GLU A 111 3.42 -15.86 17.13
C GLU A 111 1.97 -15.63 17.58
N ILE A 112 1.02 -16.05 16.75
CA ILE A 112 -0.35 -16.21 17.20
C ILE A 112 -0.34 -17.44 18.11
N LEU A 113 -0.21 -17.21 19.42
CA LEU A 113 -0.45 -18.24 20.42
C LEU A 113 -1.95 -18.58 20.37
N LEU A 114 -2.24 -19.70 19.71
CA LEU A 114 -3.56 -20.35 19.71
C LEU A 114 -3.76 -21.18 20.97
#